data_AF-A0A319F178-F1
#
_entry.id   AF-A0A319F178-F1
#
_cell.length_a   1.000
_cell.length_b   1.000
_cell.length_c   1.000
_cell.angle_alpha   90.00
_cell.angle_beta   90.00
_cell.angle_gamma   90.00
#
_symmetry.space_group_name_H-M   'P 1'
#
loop_
_entity.id
_entity.type
_entity.pdbx_description
1 polymer ?
#
loop_
_entity_poly.entity_id
_entity_poly.type
_entity_poly.pdbx_seq_one_letter_code
_entity_poly.pdbx_strand_id
1 'polypeptide(L)'
;MSTVIRRFISYIGKYSLSDFKNPAHATLVDTYCNDQEKRDPRIKHASIEGTEFHPSHKDRTDPKQVLSIKFLDEEKKSVGTGHLHEDGTSKFRYKQKAPAESQDGGFEKS
;
A
#
# COMPACT_ATOMS: atom_id res chain seq x y z
N MET A 1 -21.29 -11.32 17.87
CA MET A 1 -21.67 -10.70 16.58
C MET A 1 -20.42 -10.59 15.75
N SER A 2 -20.25 -11.43 14.73
CA SER A 2 -19.09 -11.35 13.84
C SER A 2 -19.26 -10.15 12.94
N THR A 3 -18.55 -9.06 13.21
CA THR A 3 -18.42 -7.94 12.27
C THR A 3 -17.73 -8.49 11.03
N VAL A 4 -18.52 -8.88 10.04
CA VAL A 4 -18.02 -9.16 8.70
C VAL A 4 -17.50 -7.84 8.17
N ILE A 5 -16.21 -7.58 8.37
CA ILE A 5 -15.51 -6.46 7.75
C ILE A 5 -15.53 -6.78 6.25
N ARG A 6 -16.52 -6.26 5.54
CA ARG A 6 -16.57 -6.34 4.08
C ARG A 6 -15.32 -5.65 3.58
N ARG A 7 -14.35 -6.40 3.04
CA ARG A 7 -13.25 -5.82 2.30
C ARG A 7 -13.84 -5.10 1.10
N PHE A 8 -13.77 -3.77 1.07
CA PHE A 8 -14.20 -2.98 -0.08
C PHE A 8 -13.04 -2.76 -1.06
N ILE A 9 -11.80 -2.85 -0.57
CA ILE A 9 -10.63 -2.77 -1.44
C ILE A 9 -10.55 -3.98 -2.38
N SER A 10 -10.57 -3.70 -3.68
CA SER A 10 -10.36 -4.70 -4.72
C SER A 10 -8.92 -4.67 -5.20
N TYR A 11 -8.24 -5.81 -5.17
CA TYR A 11 -6.90 -5.93 -5.74
C TYR A 11 -7.00 -5.94 -7.27
N ILE A 12 -6.52 -4.88 -7.91
CA ILE A 12 -6.50 -4.73 -9.37
C ILE A 12 -5.05 -4.77 -9.84
N GLY A 13 -4.72 -5.56 -10.85
CA GLY A 13 -3.35 -5.63 -11.36
C GLY A 13 -2.93 -7.06 -11.71
N LYS A 14 -1.64 -7.23 -11.96
CA LYS A 14 -1.05 -8.51 -12.35
C LYS A 14 -0.86 -9.47 -11.17
N TYR A 15 -0.65 -8.92 -9.98
CA TYR A 15 -0.30 -9.66 -8.77
C TYR A 15 -1.42 -9.58 -7.74
N SER A 16 -1.68 -10.69 -7.07
CA SER A 16 -2.69 -10.82 -6.01
C SER A 16 -2.08 -11.40 -4.74
N LEU A 17 -2.79 -11.34 -3.61
CA LEU A 17 -2.34 -11.92 -2.35
C LEU A 17 -1.96 -13.41 -2.46
N SER A 18 -2.56 -14.14 -3.40
CA SER A 18 -2.27 -15.56 -3.63
C SER A 18 -0.96 -15.80 -4.40
N ASP A 19 -0.39 -14.78 -5.04
CA ASP A 19 0.85 -14.89 -5.81
C ASP A 19 2.11 -14.76 -4.93
N PHE A 20 1.94 -14.36 -3.67
CA PHE A 20 3.03 -14.31 -2.72
C PHE A 20 3.49 -15.72 -2.35
N LYS A 21 4.78 -16.01 -2.57
CA LYS A 21 5.43 -17.26 -2.13
C LYS A 21 5.31 -17.46 -0.61
N ASN A 22 5.37 -16.37 0.15
CA ASN A 22 5.27 -16.39 1.61
C ASN A 22 3.87 -15.92 2.09
N PRO A 23 3.11 -16.76 2.80
CA PRO A 23 1.78 -16.38 3.30
C PRO A 23 1.81 -15.28 4.36
N ALA A 24 2.93 -15.13 5.07
CA ALA A 24 3.16 -14.02 6.00
C ALA A 24 3.13 -12.66 5.27
N HIS A 25 3.72 -12.59 4.08
CA HIS A 25 3.77 -11.36 3.27
C HIS A 25 2.38 -11.00 2.74
N ALA A 26 1.62 -12.00 2.27
CA ALA A 26 0.23 -11.80 1.88
C ALA A 26 -0.62 -11.22 3.02
N THR A 27 -0.42 -11.74 4.25
CA THR A 27 -1.13 -11.25 5.43
C THR A 27 -0.73 -9.81 5.80
N LEU A 28 0.55 -9.48 5.68
CA LEU A 28 1.05 -8.11 5.91
C LEU A 28 0.46 -7.12 4.89
N VAL A 29 0.49 -7.46 3.60
CA VAL A 29 -0.08 -6.64 2.52
C VAL A 29 -1.56 -6.44 2.72
N ASP A 30 -2.26 -7.49 3.11
CA ASP A 30 -3.68 -7.42 3.36
C ASP A 30 -4.02 -6.51 4.54
N THR A 31 -3.31 -6.69 5.66
CA THR A 31 -3.47 -5.85 6.84
C THR A 31 -3.16 -4.40 6.52
N TYR A 32 -2.10 -4.15 5.74
CA TYR A 32 -1.72 -2.83 5.30
C TYR A 32 -2.77 -2.19 4.38
N CYS A 33 -3.30 -2.93 3.40
CA CYS A 33 -4.36 -2.44 2.52
C CYS A 33 -5.63 -2.09 3.31
N ASN A 34 -5.97 -2.88 4.33
CA ASN A 34 -7.10 -2.62 5.22
C ASN A 34 -6.87 -1.35 6.07
N ASP A 35 -5.66 -1.17 6.61
CA ASP A 35 -5.30 0.04 7.37
C ASP A 35 -5.35 1.29 6.47
N GLN A 36 -4.85 1.19 5.23
CA GLN A 36 -4.92 2.29 4.27
C GLN A 36 -6.36 2.62 3.85
N GLU A 37 -7.22 1.63 3.61
CA GLU A 37 -8.66 1.86 3.34
C GLU A 37 -9.34 2.58 4.52
N LYS A 38 -9.00 2.21 5.77
CA LYS A 38 -9.53 2.86 6.97
C LYS A 38 -9.05 4.30 7.14
N ARG A 39 -7.78 4.56 6.77
CA ARG A 39 -7.20 5.91 6.81
C ARG A 39 -7.77 6.81 5.73
N ASP A 40 -7.89 6.28 4.51
CA ASP A 40 -8.40 7.01 3.36
C ASP A 40 -9.52 6.20 2.67
N PRO A 41 -10.80 6.52 2.93
CA PRO A 41 -11.93 5.81 2.35
C PRO A 41 -12.09 5.98 0.83
N ARG A 42 -11.28 6.85 0.20
CA ARG A 42 -11.17 6.99 -1.25
C ARG A 42 -10.49 5.78 -1.87
N ILE A 43 -9.62 5.11 -1.12
CA ILE A 43 -8.95 3.91 -1.61
C ILE A 43 -9.97 2.78 -1.79
N LYS A 44 -10.35 2.50 -3.04
CA LYS A 44 -11.22 1.38 -3.43
C LYS A 44 -10.46 0.26 -4.11
N HIS A 45 -9.27 0.55 -4.60
CA HIS A 45 -8.49 -0.35 -5.40
C HIS A 45 -7.03 -0.35 -4.94
N ALA A 46 -6.42 -1.54 -4.89
CA ALA A 46 -4.99 -1.68 -4.62
C ALA A 46 -4.34 -2.49 -5.74
N SER A 47 -3.22 -2.01 -6.25
CA SER A 47 -2.42 -2.65 -7.28
C SER A 47 -1.04 -2.94 -6.76
N ILE A 48 -0.76 -4.22 -6.56
CA ILE A 48 0.54 -4.70 -6.10
C ILE A 48 1.48 -4.71 -7.32
N GLU A 49 2.58 -3.95 -7.28
CA GLU A 49 3.51 -3.85 -8.43
C GLU A 49 4.59 -4.93 -8.45
N GLY A 50 4.64 -5.79 -7.44
CA GLY A 50 5.46 -7.00 -7.39
C GLY A 50 5.13 -7.83 -6.16
N THR A 51 5.30 -9.15 -6.24
CA THR A 51 5.11 -10.07 -5.11
C THR A 51 6.40 -10.39 -4.37
N GLU A 52 7.53 -9.94 -4.91
CA GLU A 52 8.84 -10.05 -4.30
C GLU A 52 9.22 -8.69 -3.70
N PHE A 53 9.77 -8.72 -2.49
CA PHE A 53 10.32 -7.50 -1.92
C PHE A 53 11.62 -7.21 -2.65
N HIS A 54 11.79 -5.96 -3.09
CA HIS A 54 12.98 -5.54 -3.82
C HIS A 54 13.77 -4.53 -2.99
N PRO A 55 15.11 -4.53 -3.07
CA PRO A 55 15.93 -3.56 -2.36
C PRO A 55 15.59 -2.14 -2.83
N SER A 56 15.39 -1.22 -1.89
CA SER A 56 15.17 0.18 -2.22
C SER A 56 16.42 0.74 -2.89
N HIS A 57 16.34 1.02 -4.19
CA HIS A 57 17.47 1.55 -4.97
C HIS A 57 17.91 2.95 -4.50
N LYS A 58 17.12 3.61 -3.64
CA LYS A 58 17.40 4.96 -3.12
C LYS A 58 18.16 5.00 -1.81
N ASP A 59 18.11 3.94 -1.00
CA ASP A 59 18.78 3.88 0.30
C ASP A 59 19.85 2.79 0.26
N ARG A 60 21.02 3.15 -0.26
CA ARG A 60 22.17 2.23 -0.37
C ARG A 60 22.67 1.72 0.99
N THR A 61 22.24 2.35 2.08
CA THR A 61 22.52 1.99 3.48
C THR A 61 21.38 1.24 4.17
N ASP A 62 20.18 1.18 3.58
CA ASP A 62 19.03 0.49 4.15
C ASP A 62 18.76 -0.78 3.31
N PRO A 63 19.31 -1.95 3.68
CA PRO A 63 19.13 -3.20 2.93
C PRO A 63 17.70 -3.75 3.01
N LYS A 64 16.74 -2.94 3.44
CA LYS A 64 15.37 -3.37 3.67
C LYS A 64 14.69 -3.51 2.34
N GLN A 65 14.20 -4.73 2.12
CA GLN A 65 13.40 -5.04 0.97
C GLN A 65 12.02 -4.38 1.15
N VAL A 66 11.49 -3.77 0.09
CA VAL A 66 10.20 -3.08 0.10
C VAL A 66 9.29 -3.63 -0.99
N LEU A 67 8.00 -3.55 -0.71
CA LEU A 67 6.93 -3.94 -1.61
C LEU A 67 6.12 -2.70 -1.97
N SER A 68 6.07 -2.40 -3.26
CA SER A 68 5.33 -1.25 -3.79
C SER A 68 3.88 -1.63 -4.09
N ILE A 69 2.95 -0.97 -3.40
CA ILE A 69 1.51 -1.11 -3.60
C ILE A 69 0.96 0.23 -4.02
N LYS A 70 0.34 0.28 -5.17
CA LYS A 70 -0.30 1.48 -5.71
C LYS A 70 -1.77 1.47 -5.32
N PHE A 71 -2.21 2.53 -4.66
CA PHE A 71 -3.59 2.68 -4.24
C PHE A 71 -4.34 3.58 -5.21
N LEU A 72 -5.53 3.15 -5.60
CA LEU A 72 -6.38 3.81 -6.56
C LEU A 72 -7.79 4.03 -5.98
N ASP A 73 -8.41 5.11 -6.44
CA ASP A 73 -9.78 5.48 -6.11
C ASP A 73 -10.80 4.69 -6.95
N GLU A 74 -12.09 4.83 -6.69
CA GLU A 74 -13.20 4.28 -7.50
C GLU A 74 -13.06 4.63 -9.00
N GLU A 75 -12.59 5.83 -9.31
CA GLU A 75 -12.31 6.25 -10.70
C GLU A 75 -11.01 5.64 -11.29
N LYS A 76 -10.37 4.70 -10.59
CA LYS A 76 -9.03 4.14 -10.91
C LYS A 76 -7.94 5.22 -11.01
N LYS A 77 -8.13 6.37 -10.37
CA LYS A 77 -7.11 7.42 -10.24
C LYS A 77 -6.14 7.06 -9.14
N SER A 78 -4.84 7.30 -9.36
CA SER A 78 -3.82 6.96 -8.37
C SER A 78 -3.87 7.93 -7.18
N VAL A 79 -4.38 7.46 -6.04
CA VAL A 79 -4.43 8.21 -4.77
C VAL A 79 -3.02 8.35 -4.21
N GLY A 80 -2.28 7.24 -4.21
CA GLY A 80 -0.92 7.19 -3.68
C GLY A 80 -0.21 5.86 -3.95
N THR A 81 1.01 5.77 -3.44
CA THR A 81 1.83 4.56 -3.48
C THR A 81 2.32 4.27 -2.07
N GLY A 82 1.95 3.12 -1.53
CA GLY A 82 2.48 2.57 -0.31
C GLY A 82 3.72 1.72 -0.57
N HIS A 83 4.76 1.95 0.19
CA HIS A 83 5.90 1.04 0.31
C HIS A 83 5.77 0.30 1.62
N LEU A 84 5.55 -1.00 1.56
CA LEU A 84 5.53 -1.88 2.72
C LEU A 84 6.90 -2.53 2.87
N HIS A 85 7.54 -2.38 4.02
CA HIS A 85 8.81 -3.03 4.34
C HIS A 85 8.54 -4.41 4.94
N GLU A 86 9.50 -5.33 4.79
CA GLU A 86 9.40 -6.69 5.34
C GLU A 86 9.28 -6.69 6.88
N ASP A 87 9.85 -5.67 7.53
CA ASP A 87 9.81 -5.43 8.98
C ASP A 87 8.41 -5.02 9.49
N GLY A 88 7.43 -4.85 8.59
CA GLY A 88 6.07 -4.39 8.92
C GLY A 88 5.93 -2.87 8.99
N THR A 89 7.01 -2.11 8.83
CA THR A 89 6.96 -0.67 8.64
C THR A 89 6.44 -0.33 7.25
N SER A 90 5.63 0.73 7.14
CA SER A 90 5.04 1.12 5.87
C SER A 90 5.12 2.62 5.66
N LYS A 91 5.48 3.05 4.46
CA LYS A 91 5.49 4.46 4.05
C LYS A 91 4.49 4.68 2.94
N PHE A 92 3.44 5.44 3.22
CA PHE A 92 2.51 5.87 2.20
C PHE A 92 2.94 7.20 1.59
N ARG A 93 2.92 7.30 0.27
CA ARG A 93 3.19 8.52 -0.47
C ARG A 93 1.98 8.92 -1.29
N TYR A 94 1.34 10.02 -0.91
CA TYR A 94 0.23 10.60 -1.65
C TYR A 94 0.70 11.14 -3.00
N LYS A 95 -0.04 10.82 -4.07
CA LYS A 95 0.21 11.32 -5.44
C LYS A 95 -0.82 12.36 -5.87
N GLN A 96 -2.05 12.26 -5.40
CA GLN A 96 -3.03 13.34 -5.54
C GLN A 96 -2.92 14.35 -4.40
N LYS A 97 -3.27 15.62 -4.67
CA LYS A 97 -3.42 16.63 -3.62
C LYS A 97 -4.41 16.09 -2.58
N ALA A 98 -3.95 15.92 -1.33
CA ALA A 98 -4.83 15.80 -0.19
C ALA A 98 -5.84 16.97 -0.23
N PRO A 99 -7.09 16.81 0.26
CA PRO A 99 -8.04 17.91 0.28
C PRO A 99 -7.43 19.09 1.06
N ALA A 100 -7.02 20.11 0.32
CA ALA A 100 -6.61 21.48 0.66
C ALA A 100 -5.72 21.78 1.90
N GLU A 101 -5.35 20.86 2.79
CA GLU A 101 -4.64 21.24 4.04
C GLU A 101 -3.28 20.57 4.25
N SER A 102 -2.62 20.08 3.21
CA SER A 102 -1.19 19.72 3.35
C SER A 102 -0.47 19.91 2.02
N GLN A 103 -0.04 21.14 1.79
CA GLN A 103 1.03 21.43 0.85
C GLN A 103 2.35 20.87 1.42
N ASP A 104 2.63 19.59 1.21
CA ASP A 104 4.01 19.14 1.13
C ASP A 104 4.10 17.88 0.28
N GLY A 105 4.82 17.96 -0.84
CA GLY A 105 5.19 16.81 -1.66
C GLY A 105 6.32 16.00 -1.01
N GLY A 106 6.30 15.86 0.32
CA GLY A 106 7.30 15.22 1.14
C GLY A 106 6.76 13.95 1.79
N PHE A 107 7.66 13.00 2.03
CA PHE A 107 7.34 11.78 2.77
C PHE A 107 6.82 12.15 4.16
N GLU A 108 5.72 11.51 4.59
CA GLU A 108 5.21 11.61 5.95
C GLU A 108 6.33 11.26 6.93
N LYS A 109 6.72 12.23 7.76
CA LYS A 109 7.74 12.04 8.79
C LYS A 109 7.14 11.20 9.91
N SER A 110 7.69 9.99 10.08
CA SER A 110 7.52 9.14 11.25
C SER A 110 8.02 9.82 12.53
#